data_AF-A0A6L7KMZ2-F1
#
_entry.id   AF-A0A6L7KMZ2-F1
#
_cell.length_a   1.000
_cell.length_b   1.000
_cell.length_c   1.000
_cell.angle_alpha   90.00
_cell.angle_beta   90.00
_cell.angle_gamma   90.00
#
_symmetry.space_group_name_H-M   'P 1'
#
loop_
_entity.id
_entity.type
_entity.pdbx_description
1 polymer ?
#
loop_
_entity_poly.entity_id
_entity_poly.type
_entity_poly.pdbx_seq_one_letter_code
_entity_poly.pdbx_strand_id
1 'polypeptide(L)'
;MATQHSRSAARLMMAPAVVLLLGWMLVPLTMTLYFSFKKYLPMRGDSLANGLDWVGFANYARFVTSSSFWPSVYATLVIVGGVL
;
A
#
# COMPACT_ATOMS: atom_id res chain seq x y z
N MET A 1 -25.54 -9.75 -35.09
CA MET A 1 -24.12 -9.81 -34.72
C MET A 1 -23.51 -8.39 -34.67
N ALA A 2 -24.06 -7.51 -33.84
CA ALA A 2 -23.63 -6.11 -33.68
C ALA A 2 -23.11 -5.78 -32.25
N THR A 3 -23.14 -6.77 -31.35
CA THR A 3 -22.96 -6.58 -29.91
C THR A 3 -21.50 -6.68 -29.44
N GLN A 4 -20.65 -7.46 -30.12
CA GLN A 4 -19.26 -7.67 -29.70
C GLN A 4 -18.32 -6.51 -30.08
N HIS A 5 -18.48 -5.95 -31.28
CA HIS A 5 -17.69 -4.80 -31.72
C HIS A 5 -17.97 -3.54 -30.88
N SER A 6 -19.24 -3.28 -30.54
CA SER A 6 -19.62 -2.17 -29.65
C SER A 6 -19.06 -2.35 -28.22
N ARG A 7 -19.08 -3.57 -27.68
CA ARG A 7 -18.51 -3.88 -26.36
C ARG A 7 -16.98 -3.82 -26.33
N SER A 8 -16.30 -4.17 -27.42
CA SER A 8 -14.85 -4.03 -27.56
C SER A 8 -14.44 -2.56 -27.70
N ALA A 9 -15.17 -1.78 -28.50
CA ALA A 9 -14.95 -0.34 -28.65
C ALA A 9 -15.14 0.39 -27.30
N ALA A 10 -16.20 0.06 -26.55
CA ALA A 10 -16.43 0.63 -25.22
C ALA A 10 -15.29 0.34 -24.23
N ARG A 11 -14.68 -0.85 -24.26
CA ARG A 11 -13.51 -1.18 -23.42
C ARG A 11 -12.27 -0.39 -23.81
N LEU A 12 -12.02 -0.20 -25.11
CA LEU A 12 -10.90 0.62 -25.58
C LEU A 12 -11.06 2.09 -25.18
N MET A 13 -12.30 2.60 -25.12
CA MET A 13 -12.57 3.96 -24.65
C MET A 13 -12.40 4.11 -23.13
N MET A 14 -12.65 3.06 -22.35
CA MET A 14 -12.44 3.05 -20.89
C MET A 14 -11.00 2.73 -20.47
N ALA A 15 -10.24 2.01 -21.31
CA ALA A 15 -8.89 1.55 -21.00
C ALA A 15 -7.94 2.67 -20.55
N PRO A 16 -7.92 3.88 -21.13
CA PRO A 16 -7.05 4.96 -20.67
C PRO A 16 -7.33 5.38 -19.22
N ALA A 17 -8.61 5.50 -18.86
CA ALA A 17 -9.01 5.87 -17.50
C ALA A 17 -8.66 4.76 -16.49
N VAL A 18 -8.91 3.49 -16.86
CA VAL A 18 -8.59 2.35 -15.99
C VAL A 18 -7.09 2.23 -15.78
N VAL A 19 -6.29 2.32 -16.84
CA VAL A 19 -4.82 2.24 -16.74
C VAL A 19 -4.28 3.40 -15.90
N LEU A 20 -4.81 4.61 -16.07
CA LEU A 20 -4.42 5.75 -15.26
C LEU A 20 -4.74 5.53 -13.78
N LEU A 21 -5.97 5.13 -13.45
CA LEU A 21 -6.39 4.90 -12.06
C LEU A 21 -5.62 3.74 -11.42
N LEU A 22 -5.39 2.67 -12.18
CA LEU A 22 -4.59 1.55 -11.73
C LEU A 22 -3.15 1.97 -11.47
N GLY A 23 -2.49 2.64 -12.42
CA GLY A 23 -1.12 3.12 -12.23
C GLY A 23 -1.02 4.09 -11.05
N TRP A 24 -1.98 4.99 -10.92
CA TRP A 24 -2.03 5.98 -9.84
C TRP A 24 -2.10 5.35 -8.44
N MET A 25 -2.85 4.25 -8.29
CA MET A 25 -2.93 3.54 -7.01
C MET A 25 -1.83 2.50 -6.84
N LEU A 26 -1.41 1.83 -7.90
CA LEU A 26 -0.44 0.74 -7.84
C LEU A 26 0.96 1.24 -7.48
N VAL A 27 1.36 2.42 -7.97
CA VAL A 27 2.65 3.03 -7.60
C VAL A 27 2.78 3.29 -6.08
N PRO A 28 1.89 4.03 -5.41
CA PRO A 28 2.00 4.26 -3.96
C PRO A 28 1.85 2.98 -3.13
N LEU A 29 1.01 2.03 -3.56
CA LEU A 29 0.86 0.75 -2.87
C LEU A 29 2.14 -0.10 -2.94
N THR A 30 2.75 -0.19 -4.12
CA THR A 30 4.03 -0.91 -4.29
C THR A 30 5.16 -0.21 -3.55
N MET A 31 5.20 1.12 -3.53
CA MET A 31 6.16 1.87 -2.71
C MET A 31 5.97 1.61 -1.20
N THR A 32 4.74 1.46 -0.73
CA THR A 32 4.46 1.12 0.68
C THR A 32 5.06 -0.25 1.04
N LEU A 33 4.89 -1.24 0.17
CA LEU A 33 5.51 -2.56 0.32
C LEU A 33 7.04 -2.47 0.20
N TYR A 34 7.58 -1.66 -0.71
CA TYR A 34 9.02 -1.52 -0.86
C TYR A 34 9.66 -0.89 0.40
N PHE A 35 9.06 0.18 0.92
CA PHE A 35 9.56 0.88 2.09
C PHE A 35 9.42 0.09 3.38
N SER A 36 8.48 -0.86 3.48
CA SER A 36 8.35 -1.68 4.68
C SER A 36 9.57 -2.58 4.93
N PHE A 37 10.34 -2.93 3.89
CA PHE A 37 11.60 -3.69 3.99
C PHE A 37 12.86 -2.81 4.05
N LYS A 38 12.71 -1.49 3.98
CA LYS A 38 13.81 -0.52 4.00
C LYS A 38 13.84 0.24 5.32
N LYS A 39 15.03 0.69 5.73
CA LYS A 39 15.14 1.73 6.77
C LYS A 39 14.88 3.07 6.11
N TYR A 40 13.75 3.68 6.44
CA TYR A 40 13.36 4.97 5.89
C TYR A 40 12.93 5.92 7.00
N LEU A 41 13.83 6.81 7.40
CA LEU A 41 13.57 7.89 8.36
C LEU A 41 13.76 9.25 7.66
N PRO A 42 12.72 9.80 7.00
CA PRO A 42 12.82 11.04 6.23
C PRO A 42 13.35 12.22 7.05
N MET A 43 12.92 12.30 8.32
CA MET A 43 13.36 13.36 9.25
C MET A 43 14.82 13.22 9.70
N ARG A 44 15.50 12.12 9.33
CA ARG A 44 16.91 11.87 9.61
C ARG A 44 17.79 11.92 8.35
N GLY A 45 17.25 12.44 7.23
CA GLY A 45 17.99 12.61 5.99
C GLY A 45 17.98 11.38 5.07
N ASP A 46 17.27 10.30 5.44
CA ASP A 46 17.08 9.16 4.55
C ASP A 46 16.23 9.60 3.36
N SER A 47 16.73 9.37 2.15
CA SER A 47 16.04 9.68 0.90
C SER A 47 16.30 8.59 -0.13
N LEU A 48 15.40 8.49 -1.12
CA LEU A 48 15.57 7.53 -2.21
C LEU A 48 16.85 7.80 -3.02
N ALA A 49 17.24 9.07 -3.14
CA ALA A 49 18.43 9.51 -3.86
C ALA A 49 19.74 9.13 -3.16
N ASN A 50 19.75 9.14 -1.83
CA ASN A 50 20.92 8.79 -1.01
C ASN A 50 21.07 7.28 -0.79
N GLY A 51 20.13 6.48 -1.32
CA GLY A 51 20.03 5.05 -1.07
C GLY A 51 19.32 4.74 0.25
N LEU A 52 18.41 3.77 0.22
CA LEU A 52 17.75 3.25 1.43
C LEU A 52 18.37 1.91 1.82
N ASP A 53 18.71 1.77 3.09
CA ASP A 53 19.29 0.54 3.63
C ASP A 53 18.24 -0.59 3.66
N TRP A 54 18.63 -1.79 3.25
CA TRP A 54 17.75 -2.96 3.25
C TRP A 54 17.81 -3.66 4.60
N VAL A 55 16.68 -3.66 5.31
CA VAL A 55 16.58 -4.23 6.66
C VAL A 55 15.72 -5.49 6.72
N GLY A 56 15.25 -5.98 5.57
CA GLY A 56 14.40 -7.17 5.49
C GLY A 56 13.20 -7.09 6.43
N PHE A 57 13.04 -8.07 7.31
CA PHE A 57 11.91 -8.15 8.24
C PHE A 57 12.11 -7.41 9.58
N ALA A 58 13.24 -6.71 9.78
CA ALA A 58 13.54 -6.07 11.07
C ALA A 58 12.47 -5.06 11.51
N ASN A 59 11.89 -4.30 10.56
CA ASN A 59 10.80 -3.37 10.83
C ASN A 59 9.57 -4.09 11.41
N TYR A 60 9.19 -5.22 10.82
CA TYR A 60 8.05 -6.03 11.26
C TYR A 60 8.27 -6.63 12.64
N ALA A 61 9.45 -7.21 12.87
CA ALA A 61 9.80 -7.73 14.18
C ALA A 61 9.72 -6.64 15.25
N ARG A 62 10.29 -5.46 15.00
CA ARG A 62 10.24 -4.30 15.91
C ARG A 62 8.81 -3.81 16.14
N PHE A 63 7.96 -3.81 15.12
CA PHE A 63 6.58 -3.35 15.23
C PHE A 63 5.74 -4.31 16.08
N VAL A 64 5.76 -5.62 15.77
CA VAL A 64 4.95 -6.64 16.47
C VAL A 64 5.40 -6.85 17.92
N THR A 65 6.69 -6.68 18.20
CA THR A 65 7.25 -6.79 19.56
C THR A 65 7.16 -5.51 20.37
N SER A 66 6.62 -4.42 19.82
CA SER A 66 6.46 -3.18 20.57
C SER A 66 5.38 -3.31 21.64
N SER A 67 5.60 -2.66 22.80
CA SER A 67 4.68 -2.70 23.94
C SER A 67 3.29 -2.12 23.63
N SER A 68 3.17 -1.29 22.60
CA SER A 68 1.91 -0.64 22.20
C SER A 68 1.13 -1.38 21.12
N PHE A 69 1.75 -2.31 20.39
CA PHE A 69 1.12 -2.93 19.21
C PHE A 69 -0.14 -3.73 19.57
N TRP A 70 -0.01 -4.77 20.38
CA TRP A 70 -1.14 -5.64 20.75
C TRP A 70 -2.24 -4.93 21.54
N PRO A 71 -1.94 -4.03 22.50
CA PRO A 71 -2.97 -3.21 23.13
C PRO A 71 -3.79 -2.39 22.12
N SER A 72 -3.13 -1.80 21.11
CA SER A 72 -3.81 -1.00 20.07
C SER A 72 -4.71 -1.86 19.17
N VAL A 73 -4.24 -3.06 18.79
CA VAL A 73 -5.04 -4.04 18.04
C VAL A 73 -6.28 -4.43 18.84
N TYR A 74 -6.12 -4.79 20.12
CA TYR A 74 -7.24 -5.15 20.98
C TYR A 74 -8.24 -4.01 21.14
N ALA A 75 -7.77 -2.78 21.41
CA ALA A 75 -8.64 -1.62 21.54
C ALA A 75 -9.47 -1.39 20.27
N THR A 76 -8.86 -1.53 19.09
CA THR A 76 -9.57 -1.38 17.80
C THR A 76 -10.65 -2.44 17.63
N LEU A 77 -10.34 -3.71 17.92
CA LEU A 77 -11.30 -4.80 17.82
C LEU A 77 -12.47 -4.63 18.80
N VAL A 78 -12.22 -4.18 20.03
CA VAL A 78 -13.27 -3.89 21.01
C VAL A 78 -14.18 -2.77 20.52
N ILE A 79 -13.62 -1.69 19.96
CA ILE A 79 -14.42 -0.56 19.44
C ILE A 79 -15.26 -1.02 18.25
N VAL A 80 -14.66 -1.69 17.26
CA VAL A 80 -15.38 -2.14 16.07
C VAL A 80 -16.45 -3.18 16.45
N GLY A 81 -16.10 -4.17 17.25
CA GLY A 81 -17.03 -5.22 17.67
C GLY A 81 -18.10 -4.75 18.65
N GLY A 82 -17.86 -3.67 19.41
CA GLY A 82 -18.86 -3.08 20.30
C GLY A 82 -19.84 -2.12 19.61
N VAL A 83 -19.49 -1.61 18.42
CA VAL A 83 -20.35 -0.72 17.62
C VAL A 83 -21.24 -1.50 16.65
N LEU A 84 -20.76 -2.64 16.13
CA LEU A 84 -21.54 -3.55 15.29
C LEU A 84 -22.57 -4.33 16.12
#